data_AF-A0A554VKF3-F1
#
_entry.id   AF-A0A554VKF3-F1
#
_cell.length_a   1.000
_cell.length_b   1.000
_cell.length_c   1.000
_cell.angle_alpha   90.00
_cell.angle_beta   90.00
_cell.angle_gamma   90.00
#
_symmetry.space_group_name_H-M   'P 1'
#
loop_
_entity.id
_entity.type
_entity.pdbx_description
1 polymer ?
#
loop_
_entity_poly.entity_id
_entity_poly.type
_entity_poly.pdbx_seq_one_letter_code
_entity_poly.pdbx_strand_id
1 'polypeptide(L)' 'MNQYVAFLRGINVSGYHKVPMIELREEMHKLNFKNVATILNSGNVIFDSINNDLKNLEKTISEHLEKVFGFLFRQS' A
#
# COMPACT_ATOMS: atom_id res chain seq x y z
N MET A 1 -5.54 -17.75 -3.96
CA MET A 1 -4.93 -16.40 -3.98
C MET A 1 -5.91 -15.51 -4.72
N ASN A 2 -6.23 -14.37 -4.13
CA ASN A 2 -7.12 -13.39 -4.73
C ASN A 2 -6.32 -12.13 -5.05
N GLN A 3 -6.66 -11.48 -6.16
CA GLN A 3 -6.07 -10.22 -6.56
C GLN A 3 -6.84 -9.05 -5.96
N TYR A 4 -6.12 -8.09 -5.41
CA TYR A 4 -6.65 -6.90 -4.75
C TYR A 4 -6.02 -5.62 -5.31
N VAL A 5 -6.72 -4.51 -5.12
CA VAL A 5 -6.21 -3.17 -5.40
C VAL A 5 -6.32 -2.33 -4.14
N ALA A 6 -5.19 -1.84 -3.63
CA ALA A 6 -5.15 -0.84 -2.56
C ALA A 6 -5.10 0.56 -3.17
N PHE A 7 -6.05 1.41 -2.79
CA PHE A 7 -6.13 2.80 -3.22
C PHE A 7 -5.53 3.72 -2.15
N LEU A 8 -4.24 4.04 -2.26
CA LEU A 8 -3.61 5.01 -1.37
C LEU A 8 -3.97 6.43 -1.81
N ARG A 9 -4.46 7.25 -0.87
CA ARG A 9 -4.86 8.64 -1.13
C ARG A 9 -3.92 9.61 -0.44
N GLY A 10 -3.75 10.80 -1.02
CA GLY A 10 -3.02 11.89 -0.38
C GLY A 10 -1.50 11.70 -0.29
N ILE A 11 -0.93 10.81 -1.12
CA ILE A 11 0.52 10.64 -1.27
C ILE A 11 1.03 11.33 -2.54
N ASN A 12 2.29 11.76 -2.54
CA ASN A 12 2.96 12.38 -3.69
C ASN A 12 2.23 13.60 -4.28
N VAL A 13 1.37 14.26 -3.49
CA VAL A 13 0.65 15.47 -3.87
C VAL A 13 1.34 16.71 -3.27
N SER A 14 1.55 17.74 -4.09
CA SER A 14 2.12 19.03 -3.68
C SER A 14 3.45 18.95 -2.90
N GLY A 15 4.23 17.88 -3.09
CA GLY A 15 5.52 17.66 -2.40
C GLY A 15 5.42 17.09 -0.98
N TYR A 16 4.21 16.86 -0.47
CA TYR A 16 3.95 16.23 0.83
C TYR A 16 3.73 14.72 0.70
N HIS A 17 3.93 13.99 1.80
CA HIS A 17 3.75 12.53 1.88
C HIS A 17 4.45 11.80 0.73
N LYS A 18 5.76 12.03 0.60
CA LYS A 18 6.58 11.41 -0.44
C LYS A 18 6.67 9.92 -0.19
N VAL A 19 6.23 9.15 -1.18
CA VAL A 19 6.29 7.69 -1.19
C VAL A 19 6.94 7.26 -2.49
N PRO A 20 8.23 6.89 -2.47
CA PRO A 20 8.90 6.31 -3.62
C PRO A 20 8.22 4.99 -4.03
N MET A 21 7.86 4.85 -5.30
CA MET A 21 7.14 3.66 -5.79
C MET A 21 7.95 2.37 -5.67
N ILE A 22 9.30 2.46 -5.69
CA ILE A 22 10.17 1.31 -5.46
C ILE A 22 10.03 0.85 -4.00
N GLU A 23 10.21 1.76 -3.04
CA GLU A 23 10.07 1.45 -1.61
C GLU A 23 8.68 0.92 -1.28
N LEU A 24 7.62 1.53 -1.85
CA LEU A 24 6.25 1.04 -1.64
C LEU A 24 6.08 -0.43 -2.08
N ARG A 25 6.67 -0.84 -3.22
CA ARG A 25 6.60 -2.23 -3.67
C ARG A 25 7.36 -3.16 -2.73
N GLU A 26 8.54 -2.75 -2.30
CA GLU A 26 9.37 -3.53 -1.38
C GLU A 26 8.65 -3.74 -0.04
N GLU A 27 8.03 -2.70 0.54
CA GLU A 27 7.25 -2.83 1.76
C GLU A 27 6.03 -3.75 1.59
N MET A 28 5.32 -3.66 0.47
CA MET A 28 4.22 -4.57 0.16
C MET A 28 4.69 -6.03 0.03
N HIS A 29 5.89 -6.27 -0.48
CA HIS A 29 6.49 -7.61 -0.50
C HIS A 29 6.88 -8.12 0.90
N LYS A 30 7.31 -7.24 1.81
CA LYS A 30 7.59 -7.61 3.22
C LYS A 30 6.33 -8.04 3.99
N LEU A 31 5.15 -7.63 3.53
CA LEU A 31 3.85 -8.11 4.03
C LEU A 31 3.43 -9.46 3.41
N ASN A 32 4.35 -10.15 2.72
CA ASN A 32 4.14 -11.41 2.03
C ASN A 32 3.15 -11.36 0.85
N PHE A 33 2.79 -10.16 0.36
CA PHE A 33 2.00 -10.03 -0.85
C PHE A 33 2.80 -10.40 -2.11
N LYS A 34 2.11 -10.96 -3.10
CA LYS A 34 2.70 -11.43 -4.37
C LYS A 34 2.22 -10.58 -5.54
N ASN A 35 2.91 -10.68 -6.68
CA ASN A 35 2.55 -9.97 -7.91
C ASN A 35 2.28 -8.47 -7.70
N VAL A 36 3.09 -7.84 -6.84
CA VAL A 36 2.92 -6.44 -6.44
C VAL A 36 3.30 -5.53 -7.61
N ALA A 37 2.38 -4.65 -8.00
CA ALA A 37 2.61 -3.62 -8.99
C ALA A 37 2.04 -2.29 -8.50
N THR A 38 2.75 -1.19 -8.74
CA THR A 38 2.22 0.15 -8.49
C THR A 38 1.84 0.83 -9.80
N ILE A 39 0.72 1.55 -9.79
CA ILE A 39 0.23 2.29 -10.97
C ILE A 39 0.59 3.76 -10.80
N LEU A 40 1.46 4.27 -11.68
CA LEU A 40 1.86 5.68 -11.75
C LEU A 40 2.36 6.23 -10.39
N ASN A 41 2.33 7.55 -10.20
CA ASN A 41 2.65 8.21 -8.94
C ASN A 41 1.42 8.40 -8.02
N SER A 42 0.29 7.77 -8.35
CA SER A 42 -0.96 7.94 -7.59
C SER A 42 -1.02 7.10 -6.32
N GLY A 43 -0.10 6.14 -6.15
CA GLY A 43 -0.08 5.27 -4.97
C GLY A 43 -1.00 4.06 -5.03
N ASN A 44 -1.63 3.77 -6.16
CA ASN A 44 -2.47 2.59 -6.27
C ASN A 44 -1.59 1.34 -6.42
N VAL A 45 -1.88 0.30 -5.64
CA VAL A 45 -1.10 -0.96 -5.63
C VAL A 45 -2.00 -2.13 -5.99
N ILE A 46 -1.63 -2.90 -7.00
CA ILE A 46 -2.19 -4.22 -7.30
C ILE A 46 -1.34 -5.25 -6.59
N PHE A 47 -1.96 -6.23 -5.92
CA PHE A 47 -1.24 -7.32 -5.26
C PHE A 47 -2.14 -8.55 -5.07
N ASP A 48 -1.50 -9.70 -4.91
CA ASP A 48 -2.16 -10.96 -4.59
C ASP A 48 -1.98 -11.30 -3.11
N SER A 49 -3.07 -11.77 -2.48
CA SER A 49 -3.10 -12.20 -1.09
C SER A 49 -3.78 -13.57 -0.94
N ILE A 50 -3.33 -14.32 0.07
CA ILE A 50 -4.00 -15.54 0.54
C ILE A 50 -5.13 -15.18 1.52
N ASN A 51 -4.93 -14.12 2.31
CA ASN A 51 -5.95 -13.57 3.19
C ASN A 51 -7.03 -12.89 2.35
N ASN A 52 -8.29 -13.19 2.65
CA ASN A 52 -9.48 -12.63 1.98
C ASN A 52 -10.29 -11.68 2.87
N ASP A 53 -9.87 -11.44 4.11
CA ASP A 53 -10.46 -10.44 4.99
C ASP A 53 -9.94 -9.05 4.61
N LEU A 54 -10.78 -8.30 3.87
CA LEU A 54 -10.47 -6.95 3.41
C LEU A 54 -10.13 -5.99 4.56
N LYS A 55 -10.81 -6.09 5.72
CA LYS A 55 -10.54 -5.20 6.85
C LYS A 55 -9.18 -5.50 7.46
N ASN A 56 -8.82 -6.78 7.54
CA ASN A 56 -7.51 -7.18 8.00
C ASN A 56 -6.41 -6.72 7.03
N LEU A 57 -6.62 -6.84 5.72
CA LEU A 57 -5.69 -6.36 4.70
C LEU A 57 -5.46 -4.85 4.80
N GLU A 58 -6.55 -4.07 4.84
CA GLU A 58 -6.49 -2.61 4.95
C GLU A 58 -5.76 -2.17 6.22
N LYS A 59 -6.09 -2.76 7.37
CA LYS A 59 -5.43 -2.49 8.64
C LYS A 59 -3.94 -2.83 8.59
N THR A 60 -3.60 -4.01 8.07
CA THR A 60 -2.20 -4.48 7.97
C THR A 60 -1.37 -3.56 7.08
N ILE A 61 -1.91 -3.17 5.92
CA ILE A 61 -1.25 -2.28 4.98
C ILE A 61 -1.07 -0.88 5.59
N SER A 62 -2.13 -0.28 6.12
CA SER A 62 -2.06 1.05 6.72
C SER A 62 -1.06 1.11 7.87
N GLU A 63 -1.18 0.25 8.88
CA GLU A 63 -0.27 0.25 10.05
C GLU A 63 1.19 0.06 9.65
N HIS A 64 1.46 -0.78 8.66
CA HIS A 64 2.81 -1.00 8.16
C HIS A 64 3.37 0.23 7.43
N LEU A 65 2.62 0.80 6.49
CA LEU A 65 3.07 1.95 5.70
C LEU A 65 3.18 3.21 6.55
N GLU A 66 2.29 3.40 7.53
CA GLU A 66 2.37 4.51 8.50
C GLU A 66 3.67 4.47 9.30
N LYS A 67 4.06 3.26 9.74
CA LYS A 67 5.31 3.06 10.47
C LYS A 67 6.54 3.33 9.60
N VAL A 68 6.50 2.96 8.32
CA VAL A 68 7.63 3.13 7.39
C VAL A 68 7.78 4.58 6.95
N PHE A 69 6.69 5.25 6.57
CA PHE A 69 6.73 6.58 5.97
C PHE A 69 6.47 7.73 6.94
N GLY A 70 6.05 7.43 8.18
CA GLY A 70 5.95 8.42 9.26
C GLY A 70 4.75 9.37 9.14
N PHE A 71 3.71 9.00 8.39
CA PHE A 71 2.46 9.75 8.30
C PHE A 71 1.26 8.80 8.17
N LEU A 72 0.07 9.30 8.51
CA LEU A 72 -1.14 8.49 8.57
C LEU A 72 -1.73 8.20 7.18
N PHE A 73 -2.13 6.96 6.95
CA PHE A 73 -2.91 6.54 5.80
C PHE A 73 -4.36 6.39 6.24
N ARG A 74 -5.26 7.24 5.72
CA ARG A 74 -6.67 7.21 6.12
C ARG A 74 -7.34 5.95 5.59
N GLN A 75 -7.82 5.11 6.49
CA GLN A 75 -8.73 3.99 6.21
C GLN A 75 -10.12 4.56 5.85
N SER A 76 -10.83 3.94 4.90
CA SER A 76 -12.11 4.45 4.35
C SER A 76 -13.28 3.54 4.65
#